data_AF-A0A1E4TKC6-F1
#
_entry.id   AF-A0A1E4TKC6-F1
#
_cell.length_a   1.000
_cell.length_b   1.000
_cell.length_c   1.000
_cell.angle_alpha   90.00
_cell.angle_beta   90.00
_cell.angle_gamma   90.00
#
_symmetry.space_group_name_H-M   'P 1'
#
loop_
_entity.id
_entity.type
_entity.pdbx_description
1 polymer ?
#
loop_
_entity_poly.entity_id
_entity_poly.type
_entity_poly.pdbx_seq_one_letter_code
_entity_poly.pdbx_strand_id
1 'polypeptide(L)'
;MSFQKVGDIASKVDANADDEDLGVQQIESLCMNCGKNGMTRLLLTSIPYFREIIVMSFHCDHCGFQNSEVQSAGEIQVKGTKFVLRVEEEKDLERQIIKADSGAVKIVELDLEIPAYRGQFTDVQGLLMTVVDDLSAGQEERKEASPEVHGKVQEIIDRLKAMSAGKELPFTVVLDDPAGNSWIEFVPGDAQHKWSKTEYFRTPEQNEKLGLAPTADEESESSAPVENSGIHVNSVGDTDNPEDEVATFPATCPSCLRRCDTHMKLTDIPHFKQVTIMSTNCEYCGYKSNEVKTGGAIPDKGRKITLHVTDPEDLSRSLLKSETCRLQVPEIDLDLTPGTLGGRFTTVEGILVEVRDELDNKVLKESSDAINETAKEKWDRFFKKVQDAIDGKIKFTIILDDPLAASYIQNIYAPDPDPEMTVEDYERSYEQNDELGLNDMVV
;
A
#
# COMPACT_ATOMS: atom_id res chain seq x y z
N MET A 1 2.91 0.10 24.90
CA MET A 1 2.51 1.52 24.89
C MET A 1 0.99 1.57 24.84
N SER A 2 0.34 2.42 25.64
CA SER A 2 -1.13 2.54 25.61
C SER A 2 -1.55 2.99 24.22
N PHE A 3 -2.40 2.21 23.55
CA PHE A 3 -3.02 2.60 22.30
C PHE A 3 -3.79 3.89 22.53
N GLN A 4 -3.40 4.98 21.85
CA GLN A 4 -4.28 6.13 21.75
C GLN A 4 -5.46 5.71 20.88
N LYS A 5 -6.67 5.82 21.41
CA LYS A 5 -7.87 5.53 20.61
C LYS A 5 -7.90 6.58 19.50
N VAL A 6 -8.26 6.17 18.28
CA VAL A 6 -8.37 7.11 17.14
C VAL A 6 -9.32 8.27 17.45
N GLY A 7 -10.36 8.02 18.27
CA GLY A 7 -11.24 9.07 18.81
C GLY A 7 -10.53 10.15 19.64
N ASP A 8 -9.39 9.83 20.27
CA ASP A 8 -8.55 10.80 21.01
C ASP A 8 -7.81 11.75 20.06
N ILE A 9 -7.62 11.38 18.79
CA ILE A 9 -7.01 12.23 17.75
C ILE A 9 -8.06 13.18 17.17
N ALA A 10 -9.26 12.66 16.87
CA ALA A 10 -10.37 13.49 16.40
C ALA A 10 -10.81 14.54 17.44
N SER A 11 -10.90 14.15 18.72
CA SER A 11 -11.25 15.09 19.80
C SER A 11 -10.16 16.12 20.11
N LYS A 12 -8.89 15.86 19.76
CA LYS A 12 -7.82 16.87 19.81
C LYS A 12 -7.94 17.94 18.72
N VAL A 13 -8.64 17.69 17.62
CA VAL A 13 -8.93 18.69 16.57
C VAL A 13 -10.04 19.66 17.01
N ASP A 14 -10.99 19.17 17.80
CA ASP A 14 -12.11 19.98 18.30
C ASP A 14 -11.71 20.82 19.53
N ALA A 15 -10.75 20.36 20.33
CA ALA A 15 -10.15 21.15 21.40
C ALA A 15 -9.16 22.16 20.83
N ASN A 16 -9.39 23.46 21.02
CA ASN A 16 -8.49 24.57 20.63
C ASN A 16 -7.09 24.50 21.29
N ALA A 17 -6.30 23.47 21.00
CA ALA A 17 -4.93 23.32 21.45
C ALA A 17 -4.00 23.77 20.31
N ASP A 18 -3.23 24.83 20.59
CA ASP A 18 -2.18 25.47 19.78
C ASP A 18 -2.00 24.92 18.34
N ASP A 19 -2.67 25.60 17.39
CA ASP A 19 -2.77 25.27 15.95
C ASP A 19 -1.41 25.07 15.23
N GLU A 20 -0.30 25.57 15.78
CA GLU A 20 1.03 25.51 15.14
C GLU A 20 1.73 24.14 15.27
N ASP A 21 1.39 23.32 16.29
CA ASP A 21 2.08 22.04 16.54
C ASP A 21 1.42 20.82 15.85
N LEU A 22 0.22 20.96 15.30
CA LEU A 22 -0.58 19.85 14.71
C LEU A 22 -0.74 19.91 13.18
N GLY A 23 -0.23 20.95 12.50
CA GLY A 23 -0.36 21.08 11.05
C GLY A 23 -1.81 21.26 10.55
N VAL A 24 -2.69 21.80 11.40
CA VAL A 24 -4.11 22.01 11.10
C VAL A 24 -4.27 23.22 10.15
N GLN A 25 -4.89 23.01 8.99
CA GLN A 25 -5.22 24.09 8.06
C GLN A 25 -6.69 24.50 8.22
N GLN A 26 -6.98 25.79 8.22
CA GLN A 26 -8.35 26.30 8.34
C GLN A 26 -8.81 26.93 7.03
N ILE A 27 -10.00 26.55 6.55
CA ILE A 27 -10.58 27.05 5.30
C ILE A 27 -12.04 27.48 5.54
N GLU A 28 -12.40 28.67 5.07
CA GLU A 28 -13.80 29.11 5.01
C GLU A 28 -14.58 28.25 4.01
N SER A 29 -15.62 27.56 4.47
CA SER A 29 -16.43 26.65 3.66
C SER A 29 -17.91 26.98 3.76
N LEU A 30 -18.67 26.77 2.69
CA LEU A 30 -20.10 27.02 2.67
C LEU A 30 -20.85 26.04 3.58
N CYS A 31 -21.62 26.54 4.54
CA CYS A 31 -22.50 25.72 5.37
C CYS A 31 -23.68 25.21 4.54
N MET A 32 -23.77 23.90 4.35
CA MET A 32 -24.87 23.28 3.60
C MET A 32 -26.22 23.35 4.32
N ASN A 33 -26.23 23.66 5.63
CA ASN A 33 -27.47 23.79 6.40
C ASN A 33 -28.08 25.19 6.31
N CYS A 34 -27.27 26.26 6.39
CA CYS A 34 -27.77 27.64 6.44
C CYS A 34 -27.35 28.53 5.25
N GLY A 35 -26.52 28.01 4.34
CA GLY A 35 -26.04 28.73 3.16
C GLY A 35 -25.06 29.88 3.43
N LYS A 36 -24.60 30.06 4.68
CA LYS A 36 -23.56 31.02 5.08
C LYS A 36 -22.22 30.29 5.22
N ASN A 37 -21.10 31.01 5.20
CA ASN A 37 -19.80 30.36 5.43
C ASN A 37 -19.63 29.96 6.90
N GLY A 38 -19.11 28.76 7.14
CA GLY A 38 -18.51 28.32 8.40
C GLY A 38 -17.02 28.02 8.19
N MET A 39 -16.38 27.43 9.20
CA MET A 39 -14.96 27.06 9.15
C MET A 39 -14.77 25.56 9.09
N THR A 40 -14.00 25.09 8.12
CA THR A 40 -13.48 23.72 8.05
C THR A 40 -12.05 23.69 8.54
N ARG A 41 -11.76 22.86 9.54
CA ARG A 41 -10.42 22.53 10.00
C ARG A 41 -9.97 21.23 9.37
N LEU A 42 -8.83 21.23 8.71
CA LEU A 42 -8.21 20.10 8.03
C LEU A 42 -7.03 19.63 8.86
N LEU A 43 -7.09 18.41 9.37
CA LEU A 43 -5.95 17.72 9.97
C LEU A 43 -5.52 16.59 9.03
N LEU A 44 -4.35 16.72 8.41
CA LEU A 44 -3.69 15.59 7.77
C LEU A 44 -3.00 14.77 8.86
N THR A 45 -3.46 13.54 9.07
CA THR A 45 -2.89 12.63 10.06
C THR A 45 -2.78 11.23 9.47
N SER A 46 -1.82 10.44 9.94
CA SER A 46 -1.75 9.01 9.63
C SER A 46 -2.27 8.24 10.84
N ILE A 47 -3.21 7.34 10.62
CA ILE A 47 -3.66 6.39 11.66
C ILE A 47 -2.92 5.07 11.42
N PRO A 48 -2.36 4.40 12.44
CA PRO A 48 -1.84 3.04 12.29
C PRO A 48 -2.84 2.13 11.57
N TYR A 49 -2.36 1.30 10.63
CA TYR A 49 -3.17 0.48 9.70
C TYR A 49 -3.83 1.22 8.53
N PHE A 50 -3.72 2.55 8.48
CA PHE A 50 -4.19 3.36 7.35
C PHE A 50 -3.07 4.30 6.86
N ARG A 51 -3.06 4.60 5.55
CA ARG A 51 -2.16 5.61 4.98
C ARG A 51 -2.62 7.01 5.43
N GLU A 52 -2.09 8.06 4.83
CA GLU A 52 -2.47 9.45 5.12
C GLU A 52 -4.00 9.64 4.99
N ILE A 53 -4.64 10.16 6.04
CA ILE A 53 -6.04 10.57 6.04
C ILE A 53 -6.15 12.07 6.28
N ILE A 54 -7.21 12.67 5.76
CA ILE A 54 -7.58 14.05 6.00
C ILE A 54 -8.84 14.04 6.85
N VAL A 55 -8.71 14.43 8.11
CA VAL A 55 -9.86 14.68 8.97
C VAL A 55 -10.30 16.12 8.78
N MET A 56 -11.52 16.33 8.33
CA MET A 56 -12.13 17.63 8.13
C MET A 56 -13.20 17.86 9.20
N SER A 57 -12.98 18.77 10.14
CA SER A 57 -13.99 19.18 11.12
C SER A 57 -14.57 20.53 10.69
N PHE A 58 -15.81 20.55 10.22
CA PHE A 58 -16.57 21.75 9.88
C PHE A 58 -17.40 22.22 11.07
N HIS A 59 -17.31 23.52 11.37
CA HIS A 59 -18.16 24.21 12.34
C HIS A 59 -18.75 25.48 11.73
N CYS A 60 -20.06 25.69 11.90
CA CYS A 60 -20.73 26.93 11.50
C CYS A 60 -21.16 27.74 12.72
N ASP A 61 -20.53 28.90 12.94
CA ASP A 61 -20.85 29.83 14.02
C ASP A 61 -22.26 30.43 13.92
N HIS A 62 -22.88 30.37 12.74
CA HIS A 62 -24.19 30.98 12.49
C HIS A 62 -25.38 30.10 12.87
N CYS A 63 -25.28 28.78 12.68
CA CYS A 63 -26.37 27.85 12.95
C CYS A 63 -25.99 26.72 13.91
N GLY A 64 -24.74 26.67 14.36
CA GLY A 64 -24.22 25.64 15.27
C GLY A 64 -24.00 24.28 14.61
N PHE A 65 -24.19 24.17 13.28
CA PHE A 65 -23.97 22.91 12.56
C PHE A 65 -22.49 22.51 12.64
N GLN A 66 -22.24 21.28 13.07
CA GLN A 66 -20.92 20.67 13.13
C GLN A 66 -20.94 19.39 12.30
N ASN A 67 -19.85 19.14 11.58
CA ASN A 67 -19.70 17.95 10.77
C ASN A 67 -18.23 17.53 10.73
N SER A 68 -17.94 16.30 11.12
CA SER A 68 -16.59 15.74 11.04
C SER A 68 -16.57 14.69 9.93
N GLU A 69 -15.91 15.03 8.83
CA GLU A 69 -15.75 14.18 7.65
C GLU A 69 -14.32 13.65 7.61
N VAL A 70 -14.16 12.37 7.28
CA VAL A 70 -12.82 11.82 7.02
C VAL A 70 -12.74 11.51 5.54
N GLN A 71 -11.83 12.20 4.86
CA GLN A 71 -11.46 11.93 3.48
C GLN A 71 -10.14 11.16 3.48
N SER A 72 -10.09 10.07 2.73
CA SER A 72 -8.82 9.38 2.52
C SER A 72 -7.98 10.22 1.56
N ALA A 73 -6.78 10.65 1.98
CA ALA A 73 -5.80 11.23 1.05
C ALA A 73 -5.16 10.15 0.15
N GLY A 74 -5.34 8.88 0.53
CA GLY A 74 -4.81 7.73 -0.18
C GLY A 74 -5.53 7.44 -1.50
N GLU A 75 -4.76 6.97 -2.48
CA GLU A 75 -5.26 6.38 -3.71
C GLU A 75 -6.27 5.25 -3.42
N ILE A 76 -7.27 5.09 -4.30
CA ILE A 76 -8.23 3.99 -4.26
C ILE A 76 -7.47 2.66 -4.12
N GLN A 77 -7.83 1.82 -3.13
CA GLN A 77 -7.13 0.58 -2.88
C GLN A 77 -7.21 -0.39 -4.07
N VAL A 78 -6.28 -1.35 -4.10
CA VAL A 78 -6.20 -2.37 -5.16
C VAL A 78 -7.49 -3.21 -5.23
N LYS A 79 -8.10 -3.51 -4.08
CA LYS A 79 -9.33 -4.30 -3.95
C LYS A 79 -10.39 -3.54 -3.18
N GLY A 80 -11.65 -3.85 -3.46
CA GLY A 80 -12.75 -3.47 -2.59
C GLY A 80 -12.69 -4.29 -1.30
N THR A 81 -13.19 -3.72 -0.21
CA THR A 81 -13.22 -4.38 1.09
C THR A 81 -14.64 -4.52 1.57
N LYS A 82 -14.97 -5.69 2.09
CA LYS A 82 -16.22 -5.98 2.75
C LYS A 82 -15.96 -6.40 4.17
N PHE A 83 -16.46 -5.62 5.12
CA PHE A 83 -16.45 -5.96 6.54
C PHE A 83 -17.82 -6.49 6.93
N VAL A 84 -17.83 -7.56 7.71
CA VAL A 84 -19.04 -8.09 8.35
C VAL A 84 -18.77 -8.11 9.84
N LEU A 85 -19.55 -7.34 10.59
CA LEU A 85 -19.54 -7.30 12.04
C LEU A 85 -20.90 -7.79 12.56
N ARG A 86 -20.86 -8.83 13.39
CA ARG A 86 -22.01 -9.32 14.15
C ARG A 86 -21.94 -8.77 15.56
N VAL A 87 -22.87 -7.88 15.87
CA VAL A 87 -23.02 -7.20 17.15
C VAL A 87 -23.82 -8.15 18.04
N GLU A 88 -23.20 -8.69 19.08
CA GLU A 88 -23.82 -9.65 20.00
C GLU A 88 -23.90 -9.12 21.44
N GLU A 89 -23.04 -8.16 21.79
CA GLU A 89 -22.96 -7.57 23.12
C GLU A 89 -22.94 -6.04 23.05
N GLU A 90 -23.30 -5.37 24.15
CA GLU A 90 -23.29 -3.90 24.25
C GLU A 90 -21.90 -3.30 23.96
N LYS A 91 -20.82 -4.01 24.33
CA LYS A 91 -19.44 -3.60 24.01
C LYS A 91 -19.16 -3.52 22.51
N ASP A 92 -19.86 -4.30 21.70
CA ASP A 92 -19.67 -4.26 20.25
C ASP A 92 -20.20 -2.94 19.66
N LEU A 93 -21.10 -2.23 20.36
CA LEU A 93 -21.64 -0.94 19.94
C LEU A 93 -20.60 0.20 19.98
N GLU A 94 -19.58 0.06 20.83
CA GLU A 94 -18.48 1.03 20.97
C GLU A 94 -17.38 0.85 19.90
N ARG A 95 -17.48 -0.19 19.07
CA ARG A 95 -16.48 -0.45 18.02
C ARG A 95 -16.43 0.69 17.03
N GLN A 96 -15.23 1.17 16.79
CA GLN A 96 -15.00 2.27 15.87
C GLN A 96 -15.21 1.80 14.42
N ILE A 97 -15.88 2.65 13.63
CA ILE A 97 -16.19 2.49 12.22
C ILE A 97 -15.70 3.72 11.47
N ILE A 98 -14.90 3.47 10.43
CA ILE A 98 -14.61 4.45 9.40
C ILE A 98 -15.37 4.03 8.17
N LYS A 99 -16.40 4.79 7.81
CA LYS A 99 -17.12 4.59 6.56
C LYS A 99 -16.58 5.61 5.56
N ALA A 100 -16.01 5.17 4.46
CA ALA A 100 -15.62 6.05 3.36
C ALA A 100 -16.85 6.58 2.60
N ASP A 101 -16.66 7.62 1.81
CA ASP A 101 -17.67 8.17 0.90
C ASP A 101 -18.16 7.13 -0.13
N SER A 102 -17.27 6.27 -0.63
CA SER A 102 -17.56 5.13 -1.50
C SER A 102 -18.18 3.91 -0.80
N GLY A 103 -18.16 3.87 0.54
CA GLY A 103 -18.65 2.73 1.31
C GLY A 103 -20.16 2.75 1.53
N ALA A 104 -20.83 1.62 1.27
CA ALA A 104 -22.23 1.39 1.63
C ALA A 104 -22.33 0.53 2.89
N VAL A 105 -23.28 0.84 3.76
CA VAL A 105 -23.51 0.08 4.99
C VAL A 105 -24.88 -0.58 4.95
N LYS A 106 -24.96 -1.87 5.26
CA LYS A 106 -26.20 -2.63 5.33
C LYS A 106 -26.40 -3.21 6.72
N ILE A 107 -27.59 -3.02 7.27
CA ILE A 107 -28.06 -3.68 8.50
C ILE A 107 -28.97 -4.83 8.05
N VAL A 108 -28.50 -6.07 8.20
CA VAL A 108 -29.11 -7.24 7.57
C VAL A 108 -30.53 -7.51 8.10
N GLU A 109 -30.73 -7.40 9.40
CA GLU A 109 -31.98 -7.75 10.09
C GLU A 109 -33.11 -6.73 9.86
N LEU A 110 -32.75 -5.50 9.47
CA LEU A 110 -33.71 -4.45 9.09
C LEU A 110 -33.85 -4.30 7.57
N ASP A 111 -33.06 -5.04 6.79
CA ASP A 111 -32.87 -4.84 5.34
C ASP A 111 -32.68 -3.37 4.98
N LEU A 112 -31.95 -2.64 5.83
CA LEU A 112 -31.72 -1.21 5.70
C LEU A 112 -30.33 -0.99 5.10
N GLU A 113 -30.27 -0.20 4.03
CA GLU A 113 -29.04 0.13 3.33
C GLU A 113 -28.80 1.64 3.35
N ILE A 114 -27.59 2.02 3.78
CA ILE A 114 -27.09 3.39 3.82
C ILE A 114 -26.14 3.54 2.63
N PRO A 115 -26.46 4.42 1.66
CA PRO A 115 -25.71 4.51 0.42
C PRO A 115 -24.31 5.16 0.59
N ALA A 116 -23.46 4.92 -0.40
CA ALA A 116 -22.17 5.55 -0.57
C ALA A 116 -22.32 7.02 -0.99
N TYR A 117 -22.27 7.95 -0.04
CA TYR A 117 -22.32 9.40 -0.31
C TYR A 117 -21.51 10.25 0.67
N ARG A 118 -21.44 9.85 1.95
CA ARG A 118 -20.70 10.59 2.99
C ARG A 118 -19.72 9.71 3.73
N GLY A 119 -18.49 10.20 3.84
CA GLY A 119 -17.48 9.66 4.74
C GLY A 119 -17.78 10.05 6.19
N GLN A 120 -17.62 9.14 7.13
CA GLN A 120 -17.84 9.41 8.55
C GLN A 120 -16.92 8.54 9.42
N PHE A 121 -16.46 9.13 10.51
CA PHE A 121 -15.77 8.45 11.59
C PHE A 121 -16.72 8.42 12.80
N THR A 122 -17.15 7.23 13.21
CA THR A 122 -18.13 7.04 14.27
C THR A 122 -17.90 5.68 14.92
N ASP A 123 -18.63 5.33 15.98
CA ASP A 123 -18.81 3.93 16.40
C ASP A 123 -20.10 3.33 15.81
N VAL A 124 -20.32 2.03 16.06
CA VAL A 124 -21.56 1.32 15.64
C VAL A 124 -22.80 2.02 16.19
N GLN A 125 -22.78 2.47 17.45
CA GLN A 125 -23.90 3.17 18.07
C GLN A 125 -24.23 4.49 17.35
N GLY A 126 -23.21 5.31 17.11
CA GLY A 126 -23.31 6.60 16.46
C GLY A 126 -23.78 6.46 15.01
N LEU A 127 -23.30 5.43 14.29
CA LEU A 127 -23.80 5.07 12.96
C LEU A 127 -25.32 4.85 12.97
N LEU A 128 -25.84 4.08 13.93
CA LEU A 128 -27.28 3.82 14.06
C LEU A 128 -28.06 5.09 14.40
N MET A 129 -27.52 5.94 15.28
CA MET A 129 -28.16 7.18 15.69
C MET A 129 -28.21 8.21 14.55
N THR A 130 -27.16 8.32 13.73
CA THR A 130 -27.17 9.16 12.53
C THR A 130 -28.31 8.78 11.59
N VAL A 131 -28.54 7.47 11.39
CA VAL A 131 -29.66 6.98 10.56
C VAL A 131 -31.01 7.30 11.19
N VAL A 132 -31.12 7.19 12.52
CA VAL A 132 -32.32 7.58 13.26
C VAL A 132 -32.63 9.06 13.06
N ASP A 133 -31.63 9.94 13.15
CA ASP A 133 -31.79 11.38 13.01
C ASP A 133 -32.19 11.74 11.57
N ASP A 134 -31.53 11.14 10.56
CA ASP A 134 -31.85 11.32 9.15
C ASP A 134 -33.29 10.88 8.81
N LEU A 135 -33.73 9.73 9.35
CA LEU A 135 -35.10 9.25 9.15
C LEU A 135 -36.13 10.11 9.90
N SER A 136 -35.79 10.58 11.10
CA SER A 136 -36.67 11.36 11.97
C SER A 136 -36.93 12.77 11.44
N ALA A 137 -35.94 13.40 10.79
CA ALA A 137 -36.05 14.76 10.27
C ALA A 137 -37.25 14.96 9.32
N GLY A 138 -37.63 13.93 8.56
CA GLY A 138 -38.77 13.97 7.64
C GLY A 138 -40.10 13.45 8.18
N GLN A 139 -40.19 13.04 9.47
CA GLN A 139 -41.39 12.35 9.97
C GLN A 139 -42.62 13.25 10.13
N GLU A 140 -42.48 14.51 10.58
CA GLU A 140 -43.63 15.40 10.77
C GLU A 140 -44.34 15.70 9.43
N GLU A 141 -43.58 15.93 8.35
CA GLU A 141 -44.15 16.11 7.01
C GLU A 141 -44.81 14.83 6.48
N ARG A 142 -44.20 13.66 6.72
CA ARG A 142 -44.76 12.36 6.32
C ARG A 142 -46.04 12.02 7.07
N LYS A 143 -46.18 12.48 8.32
CA LYS A 143 -47.38 12.29 9.13
C LYS A 143 -48.60 12.98 8.53
N GLU A 144 -48.41 14.14 7.91
CA GLU A 144 -49.47 14.87 7.22
C GLU A 144 -49.72 14.35 5.80
N ALA A 145 -48.65 14.06 5.05
CA ALA A 145 -48.76 13.66 3.64
C ALA A 145 -49.15 12.19 3.45
N SER A 146 -48.67 11.28 4.30
CA SER A 146 -48.84 9.83 4.14
C SER A 146 -48.71 9.08 5.48
N PRO A 147 -49.80 9.02 6.28
CA PRO A 147 -49.79 8.40 7.61
C PRO A 147 -49.36 6.92 7.63
N GLU A 148 -49.62 6.17 6.55
CA GLU A 148 -49.21 4.76 6.43
C GLU A 148 -47.68 4.61 6.33
N VAL A 149 -47.03 5.48 5.56
CA VAL A 149 -45.56 5.49 5.40
C VAL A 149 -44.90 5.95 6.69
N HIS A 150 -45.46 6.97 7.35
CA HIS A 150 -45.01 7.41 8.67
C HIS A 150 -44.98 6.26 9.66
N GLY A 151 -46.02 5.42 9.72
CA GLY A 151 -46.08 4.27 10.63
C GLY A 151 -44.96 3.26 10.39
N LYS A 152 -44.69 2.89 9.13
CA LYS A 152 -43.62 1.95 8.77
C LYS A 152 -42.23 2.50 9.06
N VAL A 153 -42.00 3.79 8.78
CA VAL A 153 -40.72 4.45 9.08
C VAL A 153 -40.51 4.57 10.58
N GLN A 154 -41.58 4.84 11.35
CA GLN A 154 -41.50 4.93 12.80
C GLN A 154 -41.10 3.59 13.43
N GLU A 155 -41.62 2.48 12.91
CA GLU A 155 -41.24 1.13 13.36
C GLU A 155 -39.74 0.88 13.15
N ILE A 156 -39.18 1.30 11.99
CA ILE A 156 -37.74 1.17 11.72
C ILE A 156 -36.93 2.05 12.68
N ILE A 157 -37.35 3.31 12.91
CA ILE A 157 -36.71 4.23 13.86
C ILE A 157 -36.68 3.62 15.26
N ASP A 158 -37.78 3.04 15.72
CA ASP A 158 -37.90 2.47 17.06
C ASP A 158 -37.00 1.23 17.22
N ARG A 159 -36.89 0.38 16.18
CA ARG A 159 -35.96 -0.75 16.17
C ARG A 159 -34.50 -0.30 16.14
N LEU A 160 -34.14 0.70 15.34
CA LEU A 160 -32.78 1.27 15.33
C LEU A 160 -32.39 1.82 16.71
N LYS A 161 -33.31 2.51 17.40
CA LYS A 161 -33.10 2.97 18.78
C LYS A 161 -32.97 1.82 19.79
N ALA A 162 -33.68 0.71 19.57
CA ALA A 162 -33.55 -0.48 20.41
C ALA A 162 -32.22 -1.19 20.20
N MET A 163 -31.74 -1.28 18.94
CA MET A 163 -30.43 -1.80 18.57
C MET A 163 -29.29 -0.94 19.14
N SER A 164 -29.38 0.40 19.03
CA SER A 164 -28.37 1.32 19.55
C SER A 164 -28.30 1.34 21.09
N ALA A 165 -29.39 0.96 21.78
CA ALA A 165 -29.42 0.80 23.22
C ALA A 165 -29.07 -0.62 23.71
N GLY A 166 -28.62 -1.51 22.81
CA GLY A 166 -28.25 -2.90 23.14
C GLY A 166 -29.43 -3.80 23.55
N LYS A 167 -30.68 -3.38 23.28
CA LYS A 167 -31.90 -4.15 23.64
C LYS A 167 -32.32 -5.15 22.57
N GLU A 168 -31.91 -4.92 21.33
CA GLU A 168 -32.20 -5.78 20.18
C GLU A 168 -30.87 -6.30 19.61
N LEU A 169 -30.40 -7.42 20.17
CA LEU A 169 -29.19 -8.15 19.79
C LEU A 169 -29.54 -9.63 19.54
N PRO A 170 -28.83 -10.35 18.66
CA PRO A 170 -27.74 -9.88 17.82
C PRO A 170 -28.22 -9.28 16.48
N PHE A 171 -27.39 -8.44 15.87
CA PHE A 171 -27.60 -7.96 14.50
C PHE A 171 -26.27 -7.88 13.73
N THR A 172 -26.35 -7.76 12.40
CA THR A 172 -25.20 -7.81 11.51
C THR A 172 -25.08 -6.51 10.71
N VAL A 173 -23.94 -5.85 10.87
CA VAL A 173 -23.53 -4.68 10.09
C VAL A 173 -22.56 -5.13 9.01
N VAL A 174 -22.91 -4.85 7.76
CA VAL A 174 -22.06 -5.12 6.60
C VAL A 174 -21.61 -3.78 6.03
N LEU A 175 -20.31 -3.53 5.99
CA LEU A 175 -19.72 -2.35 5.36
C LEU A 175 -19.00 -2.78 4.10
N ASP A 176 -19.57 -2.41 2.95
CA ASP A 176 -19.08 -2.80 1.64
C ASP A 176 -18.55 -1.56 0.92
N ASP A 177 -17.23 -1.52 0.74
CA ASP A 177 -16.53 -0.38 0.16
C ASP A 177 -15.71 -0.79 -1.06
N PRO A 178 -16.19 -0.45 -2.28
CA PRO A 178 -15.46 -0.67 -3.51
C PRO A 178 -14.09 0.00 -3.55
N ALA A 179 -13.89 1.13 -2.87
CA ALA A 179 -12.61 1.82 -2.85
C ALA A 179 -11.61 1.25 -1.84
N GLY A 180 -12.06 0.38 -0.93
CA GLY A 180 -11.24 -0.29 0.07
C GLY A 180 -10.77 0.59 1.23
N ASN A 181 -11.37 1.77 1.40
CA ASN A 181 -10.94 2.80 2.35
C ASN A 181 -11.76 2.79 3.66
N SER A 182 -12.77 1.94 3.75
CA SER A 182 -13.58 1.77 4.94
C SER A 182 -12.94 0.78 5.91
N TRP A 183 -13.30 0.86 7.19
CA TRP A 183 -12.72 0.05 8.25
C TRP A 183 -13.69 -0.14 9.41
N ILE A 184 -13.64 -1.32 10.04
CA ILE A 184 -14.33 -1.61 11.30
C ILE A 184 -13.29 -2.19 12.27
N GLU A 185 -13.30 -1.68 13.50
CA GLU A 185 -12.37 -2.09 14.56
C GLU A 185 -12.38 -3.61 14.80
N PHE A 186 -11.18 -4.19 14.74
CA PHE A 186 -10.91 -5.57 15.11
C PHE A 186 -10.49 -5.63 16.58
N VAL A 187 -11.14 -6.50 17.36
CA VAL A 187 -10.82 -6.73 18.77
C VAL A 187 -10.14 -8.11 18.90
N PRO A 188 -8.86 -8.17 19.32
CA PRO A 188 -8.16 -9.44 19.51
C PRO A 188 -8.85 -10.33 20.56
N GLY A 189 -9.03 -11.62 20.23
CA GLY A 189 -9.67 -12.60 21.13
C GLY A 189 -11.18 -12.78 20.92
N ASP A 190 -11.81 -12.03 20.02
CA ASP A 190 -13.18 -12.28 19.60
C ASP A 190 -13.34 -13.64 18.91
N ALA A 191 -14.56 -14.19 19.01
CA ALA A 191 -14.93 -15.37 18.24
C ALA A 191 -14.88 -15.09 16.73
N GLN A 192 -14.32 -16.02 15.95
CA GLN A 192 -14.04 -15.84 14.52
C GLN A 192 -15.29 -15.55 13.65
N HIS A 193 -16.49 -15.85 14.14
CA HIS A 193 -17.75 -15.55 13.44
C HIS A 193 -18.26 -14.12 13.65
N LYS A 194 -17.71 -13.37 14.61
CA LYS A 194 -18.18 -12.01 14.95
C LYS A 194 -17.68 -10.96 13.97
N TRP A 195 -16.47 -11.13 13.46
CA TRP A 195 -15.84 -10.14 12.59
C TRP A 195 -15.16 -10.84 11.42
N SER A 196 -15.39 -10.35 10.22
CA SER A 196 -14.64 -10.80 9.04
C SER A 196 -14.37 -9.63 8.10
N LYS A 197 -13.20 -9.66 7.48
CA LYS A 197 -12.80 -8.81 6.37
C LYS A 197 -12.58 -9.68 5.15
N THR A 198 -13.28 -9.39 4.07
CA THR A 198 -13.10 -10.03 2.77
C THR A 198 -12.70 -8.98 1.76
N GLU A 199 -11.69 -9.28 0.96
CA GLU A 199 -11.28 -8.42 -0.15
C GLU A 199 -11.81 -8.99 -1.46
N TYR A 200 -12.34 -8.14 -2.33
CA TYR A 200 -12.94 -8.56 -3.60
C TYR A 200 -12.46 -7.70 -4.77
N PHE A 201 -12.55 -8.28 -5.97
CA PHE A 201 -12.30 -7.55 -7.21
C PHE A 201 -13.56 -6.78 -7.61
N ARG A 202 -13.42 -5.48 -7.89
CA ARG A 202 -14.53 -4.58 -8.25
C ARG A 202 -15.17 -5.01 -9.57
N THR A 203 -16.48 -4.80 -9.67
CA THR A 203 -17.19 -4.93 -10.94
C THR A 203 -16.93 -3.72 -11.86
N PRO A 204 -17.16 -3.83 -13.18
CA PRO A 204 -17.08 -2.69 -14.10
C PRO A 204 -17.96 -1.50 -13.68
N GLU A 205 -19.18 -1.76 -13.21
CA GLU A 205 -20.10 -0.73 -12.70
C GLU A 205 -19.54 -0.01 -11.45
N GLN A 206 -18.87 -0.76 -10.56
CA GLN A 206 -18.22 -0.19 -9.38
C GLN A 206 -17.00 0.66 -9.78
N ASN A 207 -16.26 0.26 -10.82
CA ASN A 207 -15.15 1.05 -11.35
C ASN A 207 -15.65 2.38 -11.93
N GLU A 208 -16.70 2.34 -12.75
CA GLU A 208 -17.29 3.55 -13.34
C GLU A 208 -17.78 4.52 -12.26
N LYS A 209 -18.47 4.03 -11.22
CA LYS A 209 -18.91 4.86 -10.08
C LYS A 209 -17.77 5.51 -9.30
N LEU A 210 -16.59 4.89 -9.29
CA LEU A 210 -15.38 5.43 -8.67
C LEU A 210 -14.60 6.37 -9.61
N GLY A 211 -15.14 6.70 -10.79
CA GLY A 211 -14.46 7.51 -11.80
C GLY A 211 -13.30 6.78 -12.48
N LEU A 212 -13.25 5.46 -12.39
CA LEU A 212 -12.31 4.62 -13.12
C LEU A 212 -12.92 4.35 -14.50
N ALA A 213 -12.19 4.68 -15.57
CA ALA A 213 -12.72 4.57 -16.93
C ALA A 213 -13.25 3.15 -17.22
N PRO A 214 -14.39 3.02 -17.91
CA PRO A 214 -14.93 1.72 -18.29
C PRO A 214 -13.92 0.99 -19.18
N THR A 215 -13.80 -0.32 -18.96
CA THR A 215 -13.08 -1.23 -19.84
C THR A 215 -13.69 -1.12 -21.23
N ALA A 216 -12.96 -0.57 -22.20
CA ALA A 216 -13.28 -0.71 -23.60
C ALA A 216 -12.98 -2.15 -24.01
N ASP A 217 -13.83 -3.09 -23.61
CA ASP A 217 -13.84 -4.49 -24.06
C ASP A 217 -15.26 -5.05 -23.89
N GLU A 218 -16.21 -4.42 -24.56
CA GLU A 218 -17.42 -5.11 -25.02
C GLU A 218 -17.54 -4.85 -26.53
N GLU A 219 -16.80 -5.62 -27.32
CA GLU A 219 -17.30 -6.26 -28.54
C GLU A 219 -16.20 -7.08 -29.23
N SER A 220 -16.50 -8.38 -29.37
CA SER A 220 -16.05 -9.32 -30.40
C SER A 220 -15.09 -10.44 -29.97
N GLU A 221 -15.69 -11.49 -29.37
CA GLU A 221 -15.33 -12.85 -29.76
C GLU A 221 -15.60 -13.02 -31.26
N SER A 222 -14.55 -13.06 -32.07
CA SER A 222 -14.55 -13.86 -33.29
C SER A 222 -13.16 -14.43 -33.53
N SER A 223 -13.16 -15.69 -33.90
CA SER A 223 -12.05 -16.62 -33.96
C SER A 223 -11.12 -16.40 -35.17
N ALA A 224 -9.84 -16.74 -34.94
CA ALA A 224 -8.75 -17.06 -35.89
C ALA A 224 -7.82 -15.91 -36.34
N PRO A 225 -6.61 -16.23 -36.82
CA PRO A 225 -5.50 -16.88 -36.12
C PRO A 225 -4.25 -15.96 -36.10
N VAL A 226 -3.21 -16.41 -35.38
CA VAL A 226 -1.90 -15.77 -35.22
C VAL A 226 -1.28 -15.38 -36.58
N GLU A 227 -1.08 -14.08 -36.82
CA GLU A 227 -0.08 -13.55 -37.76
C GLU A 227 0.60 -12.28 -37.22
N ASN A 228 1.93 -12.37 -37.09
CA ASN A 228 2.98 -11.36 -37.07
C ASN A 228 2.69 -9.91 -36.62
N SER A 229 3.14 -9.61 -35.40
CA SER A 229 3.94 -8.45 -34.97
C SER A 229 4.03 -7.23 -35.91
N GLY A 230 3.29 -6.18 -35.56
CA GLY A 230 3.59 -4.80 -35.94
C GLY A 230 4.18 -4.05 -34.74
N ILE A 231 5.49 -3.81 -34.75
CA ILE A 231 6.23 -3.04 -33.74
C ILE A 231 5.85 -1.56 -33.90
N HIS A 232 5.29 -0.93 -32.86
CA HIS A 232 5.16 0.53 -32.81
C HIS A 232 6.32 1.12 -32.02
N VAL A 233 7.34 1.59 -32.75
CA VAL A 233 8.45 2.38 -32.20
C VAL A 233 8.01 3.84 -32.17
N ASN A 234 7.81 4.40 -30.97
CA ASN A 234 7.65 5.84 -30.81
C ASN A 234 9.03 6.47 -30.62
N SER A 235 9.60 6.99 -31.71
CA SER A 235 10.83 7.79 -31.66
C SER A 235 10.50 9.15 -31.03
N VAL A 236 10.97 9.37 -29.81
CA VAL A 236 10.95 10.68 -29.16
C VAL A 236 12.40 11.09 -28.93
N GLY A 237 13.00 11.75 -29.92
CA GLY A 237 14.34 12.34 -29.80
C GLY A 237 15.10 12.40 -31.12
N ASP A 238 15.40 13.62 -31.58
CA ASP A 238 16.24 13.91 -32.74
C ASP A 238 17.72 13.70 -32.39
N THR A 239 18.19 12.45 -32.41
CA THR A 239 19.61 12.09 -32.39
C THR A 239 19.81 10.71 -33.05
N ASP A 240 20.67 10.66 -34.08
CA ASP A 240 21.13 9.45 -34.79
C ASP A 240 21.95 8.51 -33.89
N ASN A 241 21.37 7.95 -32.83
CA ASN A 241 22.00 6.90 -32.02
C ASN A 241 20.98 5.79 -31.65
N PRO A 242 21.04 4.60 -32.28
CA PRO A 242 20.09 3.51 -32.03
C PRO A 242 20.19 2.91 -30.61
N GLU A 243 21.22 3.26 -29.85
CA GLU A 243 21.44 2.82 -28.46
C GLU A 243 20.61 3.59 -27.42
N ASP A 244 19.96 4.69 -27.81
CA ASP A 244 19.15 5.52 -26.90
C ASP A 244 17.64 5.34 -27.07
N GLU A 245 17.19 4.42 -27.93
CA GLU A 245 15.77 4.16 -28.17
C GLU A 245 15.12 3.43 -26.98
N VAL A 246 14.12 4.06 -26.36
CA VAL A 246 13.29 3.46 -25.31
C VAL A 246 12.12 2.74 -25.97
N ALA A 247 12.14 1.41 -25.92
CA ALA A 247 11.04 0.58 -26.38
C ALA A 247 9.92 0.57 -25.33
N THR A 248 8.70 0.93 -25.72
CA THR A 248 7.55 0.94 -24.81
C THR A 248 6.67 -0.26 -25.09
N PHE A 249 6.51 -1.14 -24.09
CA PHE A 249 5.68 -2.33 -24.20
C PHE A 249 4.38 -2.09 -23.44
N PRO A 250 3.22 -2.22 -24.11
CA PRO A 250 1.96 -2.26 -23.39
C PRO A 250 1.96 -3.55 -22.55
N ALA A 251 2.03 -3.37 -21.25
CA ALA A 251 2.01 -4.45 -20.28
C ALA A 251 0.77 -4.29 -19.37
N THR A 252 0.60 -5.26 -18.50
CA THR A 252 -0.44 -5.25 -17.48
C THR A 252 0.23 -5.02 -16.14
N CYS A 253 -0.19 -4.00 -15.41
CA CYS A 253 0.40 -3.64 -14.13
C CYS A 253 0.29 -4.83 -13.17
N PRO A 254 1.40 -5.36 -12.63
CA PRO A 254 1.33 -6.53 -11.75
C PRO A 254 0.61 -6.22 -10.43
N SER A 255 0.49 -4.93 -10.07
CA SER A 255 -0.21 -4.51 -8.86
C SER A 255 -1.71 -4.26 -9.06
N CYS A 256 -2.16 -3.68 -10.18
CA CYS A 256 -3.58 -3.33 -10.37
C CYS A 256 -4.22 -3.92 -11.63
N LEU A 257 -3.46 -4.69 -12.40
CA LEU A 257 -3.87 -5.38 -13.62
C LEU A 257 -4.46 -4.47 -14.72
N ARG A 258 -4.33 -3.15 -14.58
CA ARG A 258 -4.61 -2.19 -15.65
C ARG A 258 -3.47 -2.17 -16.65
N ARG A 259 -3.79 -1.87 -17.91
CA ARG A 259 -2.77 -1.64 -18.92
C ARG A 259 -1.84 -0.51 -18.45
N CYS A 260 -0.57 -0.81 -18.32
CA CYS A 260 0.47 0.15 -18.04
C CYS A 260 1.62 -0.10 -19.00
N ASP A 261 2.18 0.98 -19.49
CA ASP A 261 3.33 0.87 -20.37
C ASP A 261 4.57 0.54 -19.51
N THR A 262 5.24 -0.55 -19.84
CA THR A 262 6.56 -0.86 -19.35
C THR A 262 7.56 -0.29 -20.34
N HIS A 263 8.30 0.71 -19.91
CA HIS A 263 9.39 1.28 -20.69
C HIS A 263 10.62 0.40 -20.53
N MET A 264 11.10 -0.13 -21.64
CA MET A 264 12.27 -0.97 -21.73
C MET A 264 13.37 -0.19 -22.46
N LYS A 265 14.50 0.00 -21.79
CA LYS A 265 15.70 0.51 -22.45
C LYS A 265 16.77 -0.57 -22.41
N LEU A 266 17.26 -0.97 -23.58
CA LEU A 266 18.54 -1.66 -23.66
C LEU A 266 19.62 -0.60 -23.54
N THR A 267 20.48 -0.72 -22.55
CA THR A 267 21.59 0.22 -22.38
C THR A 267 22.84 -0.55 -22.04
N ASP A 268 23.93 -0.17 -22.67
CA ASP A 268 25.26 -0.64 -22.30
C ASP A 268 25.76 0.26 -21.17
N ILE A 269 25.62 -0.21 -19.93
CA ILE A 269 26.25 0.48 -18.81
C ILE A 269 27.73 0.12 -18.85
N PRO A 270 28.66 1.11 -18.79
CA PRO A 270 30.09 0.83 -18.72
C PRO A 270 30.39 -0.21 -17.63
N HIS A 271 31.17 -1.25 -17.97
CA HIS A 271 31.49 -2.41 -17.13
C HIS A 271 30.39 -3.48 -16.97
N PHE A 272 29.18 -3.23 -17.45
CA PHE A 272 28.14 -4.25 -17.59
C PHE A 272 28.08 -4.74 -19.04
N LYS A 273 27.69 -5.99 -19.23
CA LYS A 273 27.14 -6.43 -20.52
C LYS A 273 25.86 -5.64 -20.82
N GLN A 274 25.29 -5.83 -22.00
CA GLN A 274 23.97 -5.29 -22.36
C GLN A 274 22.94 -5.54 -21.25
N VAL A 275 22.43 -4.47 -20.61
CA VAL A 275 21.36 -4.58 -19.60
C VAL A 275 20.05 -4.04 -20.16
N THR A 276 18.97 -4.68 -19.74
CA THR A 276 17.61 -4.28 -20.05
C THR A 276 16.99 -3.69 -18.79
N ILE A 277 16.80 -2.38 -18.79
CA ILE A 277 16.09 -1.68 -17.73
C ILE A 277 14.61 -1.66 -18.10
N MET A 278 13.78 -2.29 -17.28
CA MET A 278 12.32 -2.30 -17.38
C MET A 278 11.76 -1.42 -16.28
N SER A 279 11.27 -0.24 -16.67
CA SER A 279 10.60 0.69 -15.78
C SER A 279 9.11 0.66 -16.05
N THR A 280 8.35 0.21 -15.07
CA THR A 280 6.89 0.31 -15.07
C THR A 280 6.50 1.39 -14.10
N ASN A 281 5.93 2.48 -14.60
CA ASN A 281 5.29 3.50 -13.75
C ASN A 281 3.81 3.52 -14.08
N CYS A 282 3.00 2.93 -13.20
CA CYS A 282 1.57 2.86 -13.40
C CYS A 282 0.94 4.18 -12.96
N GLU A 283 0.55 5.00 -13.93
CA GLU A 283 -0.15 6.28 -13.73
C GLU A 283 -1.48 6.13 -12.95
N TYR A 284 -1.99 4.91 -12.82
CA TYR A 284 -3.29 4.61 -12.23
C TYR A 284 -3.28 4.14 -10.77
N CYS A 285 -2.17 3.56 -10.28
CA CYS A 285 -2.06 3.03 -8.90
C CYS A 285 -0.73 3.36 -8.22
N GLY A 286 0.06 4.22 -8.85
CA GLY A 286 1.38 4.61 -8.33
C GLY A 286 2.42 3.49 -8.31
N TYR A 287 2.08 2.27 -8.78
CA TYR A 287 3.03 1.16 -8.83
C TYR A 287 4.24 1.55 -9.67
N LYS A 288 5.40 1.58 -9.03
CA LYS A 288 6.69 1.79 -9.65
C LYS A 288 7.50 0.51 -9.50
N SER A 289 7.91 -0.05 -10.63
CA SER A 289 8.90 -1.12 -10.67
C SER A 289 10.03 -0.67 -11.56
N ASN A 290 11.24 -0.71 -11.00
CA ASN A 290 12.47 -0.63 -11.77
C ASN A 290 13.13 -2.00 -11.64
N GLU A 291 12.96 -2.81 -12.70
CA GLU A 291 13.60 -4.11 -12.83
C GLU A 291 14.77 -3.98 -13.78
N VAL A 292 15.94 -4.38 -13.33
CA VAL A 292 17.11 -4.47 -14.19
C VAL A 292 17.37 -5.94 -14.47
N LYS A 293 17.23 -6.33 -15.74
CA LYS A 293 17.58 -7.66 -16.22
C LYS A 293 18.87 -7.56 -17.03
N THR A 294 19.86 -8.36 -16.66
CA THR A 294 21.08 -8.48 -17.46
C THR A 294 20.76 -9.32 -18.70
N GLY A 295 20.91 -8.74 -19.88
CA GLY A 295 20.75 -9.41 -21.15
C GLY A 295 22.08 -10.02 -21.64
N GLY A 296 22.00 -10.73 -22.76
CA GLY A 296 23.16 -11.31 -23.45
C GLY A 296 23.47 -12.76 -23.08
N ALA A 297 24.59 -13.25 -23.60
CA ALA A 297 25.00 -14.64 -23.39
C ALA A 297 25.35 -14.88 -21.91
N ILE A 298 24.83 -16.00 -21.38
CA ILE A 298 25.17 -16.53 -20.06
C ILE A 298 26.69 -16.65 -20.01
N PRO A 299 27.39 -15.96 -19.09
CA PRO A 299 28.83 -16.07 -18.96
C PRO A 299 29.23 -17.49 -18.60
N ASP A 300 30.43 -17.89 -19.00
CA ASP A 300 30.99 -19.22 -18.71
C ASP A 300 31.26 -19.40 -17.20
N LYS A 301 31.56 -18.30 -16.50
CA LYS A 301 31.94 -18.25 -15.08
C LYS A 301 30.97 -17.45 -14.24
N GLY A 302 30.86 -17.83 -12.97
CA GLY A 302 30.27 -16.99 -11.94
C GLY A 302 31.27 -15.92 -11.48
N ARG A 303 30.78 -14.93 -10.73
CA ARG A 303 31.59 -13.83 -10.21
C ARG A 303 31.27 -13.54 -8.77
N LYS A 304 32.32 -13.34 -7.98
CA LYS A 304 32.26 -12.87 -6.62
C LYS A 304 32.89 -11.48 -6.51
N ILE A 305 32.13 -10.52 -6.00
CA ILE A 305 32.58 -9.15 -5.75
C ILE A 305 32.60 -8.94 -4.24
N THR A 306 33.75 -8.54 -3.69
CA THR A 306 33.89 -8.22 -2.27
C THR A 306 34.31 -6.76 -2.15
N LEU A 307 33.50 -5.93 -1.49
CA LEU A 307 33.80 -4.54 -1.17
C LEU A 307 33.95 -4.38 0.34
N HIS A 308 35.07 -3.85 0.79
CA HIS A 308 35.25 -3.41 2.17
C HIS A 308 34.78 -1.96 2.28
N VAL A 309 33.66 -1.75 2.97
CA VAL A 309 33.11 -0.43 3.23
C VAL A 309 33.88 0.18 4.40
N THR A 310 34.74 1.16 4.08
CA THR A 310 35.65 1.75 5.07
C THR A 310 35.37 3.23 5.32
N ASP A 311 34.73 3.90 4.36
CA ASP A 311 34.36 5.31 4.41
C ASP A 311 32.85 5.50 4.17
N PRO A 312 32.18 6.47 4.82
CA PRO A 312 30.78 6.80 4.53
C PRO A 312 30.49 7.09 3.05
N GLU A 313 31.46 7.59 2.27
CA GLU A 313 31.29 7.80 0.83
C GLU A 313 31.03 6.49 0.07
N ASP A 314 31.54 5.35 0.57
CA ASP A 314 31.31 4.04 -0.02
C ASP A 314 29.82 3.64 0.00
N LEU A 315 29.02 4.19 0.92
CA LEU A 315 27.58 3.95 1.01
C LEU A 315 26.82 4.47 -0.21
N SER A 316 27.37 5.49 -0.89
CA SER A 316 26.79 6.10 -2.09
C SER A 316 27.10 5.33 -3.39
N ARG A 317 27.97 4.31 -3.32
CA ARG A 317 28.35 3.50 -4.49
C ARG A 317 27.13 2.82 -5.09
N SER A 318 27.01 2.89 -6.40
CA SER A 318 25.95 2.22 -7.14
C SER A 318 26.14 0.70 -7.05
N LEU A 319 25.05 -0.02 -6.77
CA LEU A 319 25.01 -1.46 -6.57
C LEU A 319 23.88 -2.05 -7.40
N LEU A 320 24.19 -3.06 -8.22
CA LEU A 320 23.22 -3.91 -8.89
C LEU A 320 23.25 -5.29 -8.24
N LYS A 321 22.13 -5.70 -7.65
CA LYS A 321 21.93 -7.07 -7.18
C LYS A 321 21.05 -7.82 -8.18
N SER A 322 21.63 -8.79 -8.88
CA SER A 322 20.85 -9.68 -9.76
C SER A 322 19.94 -10.62 -8.97
N GLU A 323 19.02 -11.29 -9.67
CA GLU A 323 18.14 -12.28 -9.06
C GLU A 323 18.90 -13.53 -8.58
N THR A 324 19.94 -13.95 -9.29
CA THR A 324 20.78 -15.11 -8.96
C THR A 324 21.84 -14.80 -7.91
N CYS A 325 22.01 -13.54 -7.53
CA CYS A 325 23.04 -13.12 -6.60
C CYS A 325 22.65 -13.32 -5.14
N ARG A 326 23.59 -13.88 -4.38
CA ARG A 326 23.60 -13.90 -2.92
C ARG A 326 24.37 -12.70 -2.40
N LEU A 327 23.78 -11.94 -1.48
CA LEU A 327 24.42 -10.80 -0.83
C LEU A 327 24.71 -11.15 0.64
N GLN A 328 25.94 -10.95 1.09
CA GLN A 328 26.31 -11.14 2.49
C GLN A 328 26.99 -9.90 3.07
N VAL A 329 26.71 -9.66 4.35
CA VAL A 329 27.48 -8.74 5.20
C VAL A 329 27.81 -9.46 6.51
N PRO A 330 28.98 -10.12 6.60
CA PRO A 330 29.33 -10.98 7.73
C PRO A 330 29.30 -10.27 9.09
N GLU A 331 29.72 -9.01 9.16
CA GLU A 331 29.86 -8.26 10.41
C GLU A 331 28.52 -7.96 11.09
N ILE A 332 27.45 -7.84 10.29
CA ILE A 332 26.09 -7.61 10.76
C ILE A 332 25.23 -8.88 10.72
N ASP A 333 25.81 -10.04 10.44
CA ASP A 333 25.12 -11.32 10.32
C ASP A 333 23.99 -11.31 9.27
N LEU A 334 24.18 -10.55 8.18
CA LEU A 334 23.22 -10.46 7.08
C LEU A 334 23.59 -11.42 5.95
N ASP A 335 22.61 -12.21 5.52
CA ASP A 335 22.74 -13.18 4.43
C ASP A 335 21.44 -13.24 3.64
N LEU A 336 21.46 -12.65 2.44
CA LEU A 336 20.35 -12.64 1.51
C LEU A 336 20.56 -13.68 0.43
N THR A 337 19.73 -14.72 0.43
CA THR A 337 19.77 -15.77 -0.59
C THR A 337 19.35 -15.24 -1.97
N PRO A 338 19.74 -15.93 -3.06
CA PRO A 338 19.21 -15.66 -4.40
C PRO A 338 17.67 -15.57 -4.39
N GLY A 339 17.11 -14.70 -5.23
CA GLY A 339 15.68 -14.36 -5.31
C GLY A 339 15.22 -13.29 -4.31
N THR A 340 15.90 -13.11 -3.16
CA THR A 340 15.53 -12.07 -2.18
C THR A 340 16.10 -10.72 -2.61
N LEU A 341 15.26 -9.68 -2.71
CA LEU A 341 15.65 -8.33 -3.18
C LEU A 341 16.44 -8.34 -4.50
N GLY A 342 16.12 -9.27 -5.41
CA GLY A 342 16.79 -9.42 -6.71
C GLY A 342 16.31 -8.43 -7.78
N GLY A 343 17.14 -8.20 -8.79
CA GLY A 343 16.82 -7.32 -9.93
C GLY A 343 16.80 -5.83 -9.59
N ARG A 344 17.53 -5.43 -8.53
CA ARG A 344 17.51 -4.07 -7.96
C ARG A 344 18.79 -3.32 -8.27
N PHE A 345 18.64 -2.12 -8.82
CA PHE A 345 19.71 -1.14 -8.96
C PHE A 345 19.49 -0.02 -7.93
N THR A 346 20.42 0.09 -6.98
CA THR A 346 20.32 0.98 -5.82
C THR A 346 21.73 1.41 -5.40
N THR A 347 21.90 1.95 -4.20
CA THR A 347 23.22 2.20 -3.59
C THR A 347 23.51 1.17 -2.51
N VAL A 348 24.76 1.13 -2.05
CA VAL A 348 25.15 0.33 -0.87
C VAL A 348 24.29 0.69 0.36
N GLU A 349 24.00 1.97 0.58
CA GLU A 349 23.08 2.43 1.62
C GLU A 349 21.65 1.94 1.37
N GLY A 350 21.16 2.15 0.14
CA GLY A 350 19.78 1.88 -0.23
C GLY A 350 19.40 0.42 -0.03
N ILE A 351 20.28 -0.52 -0.37
CA ILE A 351 20.01 -1.94 -0.15
C ILE A 351 19.95 -2.31 1.35
N LEU A 352 20.74 -1.66 2.21
CA LEU A 352 20.69 -1.89 3.66
C LEU A 352 19.42 -1.30 4.29
N VAL A 353 18.98 -0.13 3.82
CA VAL A 353 17.71 0.50 4.21
C VAL A 353 16.54 -0.40 3.83
N GLU A 354 16.50 -0.91 2.59
CA GLU A 354 15.46 -1.83 2.14
C GLU A 354 15.41 -3.11 2.98
N VAL A 355 16.57 -3.70 3.30
CA VAL A 355 16.66 -4.88 4.18
C VAL A 355 16.08 -4.58 5.56
N ARG A 356 16.42 -3.43 6.15
CA ARG A 356 15.89 -3.02 7.45
C ARG A 356 14.37 -2.90 7.40
N ASP A 357 13.84 -2.20 6.41
CA ASP A 357 12.41 -1.88 6.31
C ASP A 357 11.56 -3.12 6.00
N GLU A 358 12.04 -4.04 5.16
CA GLU A 358 11.33 -5.31 4.90
C GLU A 358 11.29 -6.22 6.15
N LEU A 359 12.41 -6.32 6.88
CA LEU A 359 12.51 -7.17 8.06
C LEU A 359 11.73 -6.58 9.25
N ASP A 360 11.75 -5.26 9.45
CA ASP A 360 10.97 -4.59 10.49
C ASP A 360 9.46 -4.87 10.32
N ASN A 361 8.98 -4.80 9.08
CA ASN A 361 7.58 -5.09 8.76
C ASN A 361 7.19 -6.55 9.02
N LYS A 362 8.00 -7.53 8.60
CA LYS A 362 7.68 -8.96 8.73
C LYS A 362 7.88 -9.50 10.15
N VAL A 363 8.97 -9.11 10.81
CA VAL A 363 9.36 -9.69 12.11
C VAL A 363 8.59 -9.05 13.27
N LEU A 364 8.43 -7.72 13.28
CA LEU A 364 7.86 -7.04 14.44
C LEU A 364 6.34 -6.90 14.38
N LYS A 365 5.72 -6.93 13.19
CA LYS A 365 4.26 -6.74 13.04
C LYS A 365 3.47 -8.03 12.86
N GLU A 366 4.03 -9.07 12.22
CA GLU A 366 3.27 -10.31 11.91
C GLU A 366 3.49 -11.44 12.94
N SER A 367 4.56 -11.42 13.73
CA SER A 367 4.94 -12.56 14.60
C SER A 367 5.06 -12.22 16.10
N SER A 368 4.39 -11.14 16.55
CA SER A 368 4.52 -10.64 17.93
C SER A 368 4.03 -11.61 19.04
N ASP A 369 3.17 -12.57 18.71
CA ASP A 369 2.62 -13.53 19.70
C ASP A 369 3.51 -14.78 19.93
N ALA A 370 4.55 -15.00 19.11
CA ALA A 370 5.39 -16.21 19.16
C ALA A 370 6.89 -15.94 19.38
N ILE A 371 7.32 -14.68 19.40
CA ILE A 371 8.73 -14.33 19.60
C ILE A 371 9.03 -14.31 21.10
N ASN A 372 9.69 -15.37 21.57
CA ASN A 372 10.27 -15.40 22.91
C ASN A 372 11.19 -14.19 23.13
N GLU A 373 11.25 -13.67 24.36
CA GLU A 373 12.00 -12.45 24.74
C GLU A 373 13.47 -12.48 24.24
N THR A 374 14.09 -13.66 24.25
CA THR A 374 15.46 -13.89 23.75
C THR A 374 15.62 -13.71 22.24
N ALA A 375 14.57 -13.96 21.45
CA ALA A 375 14.58 -13.75 20.01
C ALA A 375 14.36 -12.27 19.66
N LYS A 376 13.56 -11.55 20.45
CA LYS A 376 13.38 -10.10 20.32
C LYS A 376 14.70 -9.35 20.55
N GLU A 377 15.44 -9.70 21.61
CA GLU A 377 16.77 -9.13 21.87
C GLU A 377 17.80 -9.42 20.77
N LYS A 378 17.65 -10.51 20.02
CA LYS A 378 18.51 -10.80 18.86
C LYS A 378 18.17 -9.89 17.69
N TRP A 379 16.88 -9.71 17.41
CA TRP A 379 16.41 -8.79 16.37
C TRP A 379 16.75 -7.34 16.68
N ASP A 380 16.54 -6.86 17.90
CA ASP A 380 16.89 -5.50 18.30
C ASP A 380 18.40 -5.23 18.12
N ARG A 381 19.25 -6.22 18.45
CA ARG A 381 20.70 -6.14 18.20
C ARG A 381 21.04 -6.12 16.71
N PHE A 382 20.37 -6.95 15.91
CA PHE A 382 20.55 -6.98 14.46
C PHE A 382 20.16 -5.64 13.82
N PHE A 383 18.96 -5.12 14.09
CA PHE A 383 18.51 -3.83 13.56
C PHE A 383 19.43 -2.68 13.98
N LYS A 384 19.95 -2.71 15.20
CA LYS A 384 20.95 -1.75 15.65
C LYS A 384 22.24 -1.84 14.82
N LYS A 385 22.76 -3.05 14.56
CA LYS A 385 23.96 -3.23 13.72
C LYS A 385 23.73 -2.74 12.28
N VAL A 386 22.56 -3.05 11.70
CA VAL A 386 22.18 -2.57 10.36
C VAL A 386 22.11 -1.05 10.33
N GLN A 387 21.49 -0.43 11.35
CA GLN A 387 21.44 1.03 11.45
C GLN A 387 22.83 1.66 11.63
N ASP A 388 23.69 1.06 12.46
CA ASP A 388 25.06 1.53 12.64
C ASP A 388 25.88 1.40 11.34
N ALA A 389 25.59 0.42 10.48
CA ALA A 389 26.17 0.30 9.14
C ALA A 389 25.67 1.38 8.18
N ILE A 390 24.35 1.63 8.15
CA ILE A 390 23.73 2.71 7.35
C ILE A 390 24.26 4.08 7.76
N ASP A 391 24.44 4.31 9.06
CA ASP A 391 24.97 5.57 9.60
C ASP A 391 26.49 5.73 9.38
N GLY A 392 27.17 4.75 8.76
CA GLY A 392 28.62 4.75 8.54
C GLY A 392 29.46 4.65 9.82
N LYS A 393 28.87 4.19 10.94
CA LYS A 393 29.55 4.09 12.25
C LYS A 393 30.41 2.84 12.38
N ILE A 394 30.14 1.82 11.58
CA ILE A 394 30.92 0.57 11.55
C ILE A 394 31.45 0.32 10.15
N LYS A 395 32.64 -0.28 10.09
CA LYS A 395 33.20 -0.83 8.85
C LYS A 395 32.66 -2.24 8.66
N PHE A 396 32.33 -2.59 7.42
CA PHE A 396 31.75 -3.90 7.09
C PHE A 396 32.13 -4.31 5.68
N THR A 397 31.93 -5.58 5.36
CA THR A 397 32.29 -6.15 4.06
C THR A 397 31.02 -6.57 3.34
N ILE A 398 30.76 -6.03 2.15
CA ILE A 398 29.70 -6.51 1.25
C ILE A 398 30.29 -7.55 0.32
N ILE A 399 29.66 -8.71 0.26
CA ILE A 399 30.01 -9.79 -0.66
C ILE A 399 28.81 -10.06 -1.55
N LEU A 400 28.97 -9.86 -2.86
CA LEU A 400 28.04 -10.31 -3.88
C LEU A 400 28.60 -11.56 -4.55
N ASP A 401 27.89 -12.67 -4.42
CA ASP A 401 28.23 -13.95 -5.04
C ASP A 401 27.17 -14.29 -6.08
N ASP A 402 27.52 -14.19 -7.36
CA ASP A 402 26.58 -14.32 -8.47
C ASP A 402 27.05 -15.36 -9.51
N PRO A 403 26.40 -16.54 -9.56
CA PRO A 403 26.69 -17.56 -10.56
C PRO A 403 26.55 -17.11 -12.02
N LEU A 404 25.73 -16.09 -12.30
CA LEU A 404 25.55 -15.57 -13.66
C LEU A 404 26.39 -14.30 -13.92
N ALA A 405 27.24 -13.90 -12.98
CA ALA A 405 28.08 -12.71 -13.08
C ALA A 405 27.31 -11.45 -13.55
N ALA A 406 26.07 -11.32 -13.10
CA ALA A 406 25.11 -10.30 -13.48
C ALA A 406 25.01 -9.15 -12.46
N SER A 407 25.75 -9.23 -11.36
CA SER A 407 25.76 -8.24 -10.28
C SER A 407 26.99 -7.34 -10.33
N TYR A 408 26.89 -6.19 -9.68
CA TYR A 408 27.91 -5.14 -9.75
C TYR A 408 27.95 -4.24 -8.52
N ILE A 409 29.13 -3.72 -8.24
CA ILE A 409 29.37 -2.62 -7.32
C ILE A 409 30.27 -1.60 -8.03
N GLN A 410 29.97 -0.31 -7.87
CA GLN A 410 30.71 0.76 -8.48
C GLN A 410 32.15 0.83 -7.97
N ASN A 411 33.10 0.76 -8.91
CA ASN A 411 34.48 1.15 -8.67
C ASN A 411 34.62 2.67 -8.86
N ILE A 412 34.78 3.40 -7.76
CA ILE A 412 34.96 4.86 -7.79
C ILE A 412 36.34 5.29 -8.31
N TYR A 413 37.31 4.37 -8.31
CA TYR A 413 38.68 4.60 -8.80
C TYR A 413 38.86 4.23 -10.28
N ALA A 414 37.81 3.76 -10.95
CA ALA A 414 37.89 3.35 -12.35
C ALA A 414 38.53 4.44 -13.24
N PRO A 415 39.46 4.10 -14.14
CA PRO A 415 39.82 2.73 -14.57
C PRO A 415 40.84 2.02 -13.67
N ASP A 416 41.37 2.68 -12.64
CA ASP A 416 42.32 2.08 -11.70
C ASP A 416 41.62 1.07 -10.78
N PRO A 417 42.33 0.03 -10.32
CA PRO A 417 41.77 -0.94 -9.39
C PRO A 417 41.46 -0.28 -8.04
N ASP A 418 40.28 -0.56 -7.52
CA ASP A 418 39.90 -0.15 -6.17
C ASP A 418 40.71 -0.96 -5.14
N PRO A 419 41.41 -0.32 -4.19
CA PRO A 419 42.16 -1.04 -3.15
C PRO A 419 41.27 -1.84 -2.20
N GLU A 420 40.02 -1.44 -2.01
CA GLU A 420 39.07 -2.04 -1.06
C GLU A 420 38.06 -2.97 -1.73
N MET A 421 38.11 -3.12 -3.07
CA MET A 421 37.22 -4.00 -3.81
C MET A 421 37.99 -5.10 -4.57
N THR A 422 37.58 -6.35 -4.40
CA THR A 422 38.08 -7.49 -5.18
C THR A 422 36.98 -8.09 -6.05
N VAL A 423 37.36 -8.54 -7.25
CA VAL A 423 36.46 -9.20 -8.20
C VAL A 423 37.13 -10.51 -8.64
N GLU A 424 36.47 -11.63 -8.34
CA GLU A 424 36.98 -12.97 -8.60
C GLU A 424 35.98 -13.75 -9.47
N ASP A 425 36.42 -14.21 -10.64
CA ASP A 425 35.62 -15.11 -11.48
C ASP A 425 35.89 -16.57 -11.08
N TYR A 426 34.83 -17.38 -10.94
CA TYR A 426 34.91 -18.77 -10.51
C TYR A 426 34.14 -19.73 -11.44
N GLU A 427 34.57 -20.99 -11.47
CA GLU A 427 33.85 -22.07 -12.16
C GLU A 427 32.63 -22.48 -11.33
N ARG A 428 31.44 -22.41 -11.93
CA ARG A 428 30.19 -22.80 -11.27
C ARG A 428 30.22 -24.26 -10.87
N SER A 429 29.65 -24.57 -9.70
CA SER A 429 29.47 -25.96 -9.29
C SER A 429 28.41 -26.66 -10.14
N TYR A 430 28.42 -28.00 -10.12
CA TYR A 430 27.39 -28.79 -10.80
C TYR A 430 25.98 -28.44 -10.31
N GLU A 431 25.81 -28.25 -9.00
CA GLU A 431 24.53 -27.87 -8.37
C GLU A 431 24.08 -26.48 -8.82
N GLN A 432 24.99 -25.50 -8.89
CA GLN A 432 24.68 -24.17 -9.41
C GLN A 432 24.24 -24.23 -10.87
N ASN A 433 24.90 -25.05 -11.71
CA ASN A 433 24.47 -25.23 -13.09
C ASN A 433 23.12 -25.95 -13.20
N ASP A 434 22.81 -26.85 -12.26
CA ASP A 434 21.53 -27.57 -12.22
C ASP A 434 20.37 -26.64 -11.88
N GLU A 435 20.54 -25.82 -10.82
CA GLU A 435 19.56 -24.83 -10.38
C GLU A 435 19.28 -23.77 -11.45
N LEU A 436 20.29 -23.45 -12.27
CA LEU A 436 20.16 -22.51 -13.40
C LEU A 436 19.65 -23.19 -14.68
N GLY A 437 19.40 -24.50 -14.67
CA GLY A 437 18.95 -25.27 -15.82
C GLY A 437 20.01 -25.42 -16.93
N LEU A 438 21.28 -25.13 -16.64
CA LEU A 438 22.39 -25.15 -17.58
C LEU A 438 22.88 -26.57 -17.88
N ASN A 439 22.71 -27.51 -16.94
CA ASN A 439 23.11 -28.91 -17.14
C ASN A 439 22.28 -29.59 -18.23
N ASP A 440 21.01 -29.19 -18.37
CA ASP A 440 20.07 -29.75 -19.35
C ASP A 440 20.09 -29.00 -20.70
N MET A 441 20.88 -27.93 -20.81
CA MET A 441 21.08 -27.23 -22.07
C MET A 441 21.95 -28.09 -22.99
N VAL A 442 21.30 -28.71 -23.98
CA VAL A 442 22.00 -29.33 -25.10
C VAL A 442 22.60 -28.19 -25.95
N VAL A 443 23.92 -28.00 -25.82
CA VAL A 443 24.69 -27.08 -26.67
C VAL A 443 24.73 -27.59 -28.11
#